data_AF-A0A8J2XVM3-F1
#
_entry.id   AF-A0A8J2XVM3-F1
#
_cell.length_a   1.000
_cell.length_b   1.000
_cell.length_c   1.000
_cell.angle_alpha   90.00
_cell.angle_beta   90.00
_cell.angle_gamma   90.00
#
_symmetry.space_group_name_H-M   'P 1'
#
loop_
_entity.id
_entity.type
_entity.pdbx_description
1 polymer ?
#
loop_
_entity_poly.entity_id
_entity_poly.type
_entity_poly.pdbx_seq_one_letter_code
_entity_poly.pdbx_strand_id
1 'polypeptide(L)' 'MSRIPDATHGGFDIYTVVLPLEHGRWSAISDIERPGAEGLEVFQDFGGPCEADTADAAKAAVLARTRHKIDDLNADPV' A
#
# COMPACT_ATOMS: atom_id res chain seq x y z
N MET A 1 -6.21 16.95 -8.06
CA MET A 1 -7.07 15.76 -8.21
C MET A 1 -6.99 15.01 -6.90
N SER A 2 -8.12 14.80 -6.21
CA SER A 2 -8.15 13.99 -4.98
C SER A 2 -8.07 12.51 -5.39
N ARG A 3 -7.01 11.80 -5.00
CA ARG A 3 -7.02 10.33 -5.08
C ARG A 3 -7.91 9.81 -3.96
N ILE A 4 -8.67 8.75 -4.22
CA ILE A 4 -9.47 8.07 -3.19
C ILE A 4 -8.61 6.90 -2.69
N PRO A 5 -8.35 6.78 -1.38
CA PRO A 5 -7.56 5.68 -0.86
C PRO A 5 -8.32 4.35 -0.98
N ASP A 6 -7.57 3.27 -1.22
CA ASP A 6 -8.13 1.92 -1.27
C ASP A 6 -8.46 1.39 0.12
N ALA A 7 -7.71 1.86 1.13
CA ALA A 7 -7.92 1.54 2.53
C ALA A 7 -7.28 2.61 3.42
N THR A 8 -7.67 2.65 4.69
CA THR A 8 -6.99 3.44 5.73
C THR A 8 -6.60 2.50 6.87
N HIS A 9 -5.42 2.70 7.46
CA HIS A 9 -4.91 1.87 8.55
C HIS A 9 -3.83 2.59 9.37
N GLY A 10 -3.89 2.50 10.70
CA GLY A 10 -2.84 3.05 11.58
C GLY A 10 -2.54 4.53 11.42
N GLY A 11 -3.51 5.34 10.97
CA GLY A 11 -3.34 6.78 10.69
C GLY A 11 -2.83 7.10 9.28
N PHE A 12 -2.66 6.09 8.43
CA PHE A 12 -2.24 6.24 7.03
C PHE A 12 -3.36 5.89 6.05
N ASP A 13 -3.44 6.65 4.97
CA ASP A 13 -4.19 6.34 3.76
C ASP A 13 -3.32 5.46 2.85
N ILE A 14 -3.88 4.36 2.34
CA ILE A 14 -3.17 3.38 1.51
C ILE A 14 -3.69 3.48 0.08
N TYR A 15 -2.78 3.67 -0.87
CA TYR A 15 -3.06 3.72 -2.30
C TYR A 15 -2.37 2.57 -2.99
N THR A 16 -3.12 1.75 -3.73
CA THR A 16 -2.56 0.61 -4.45
C THR A 16 -2.44 0.89 -5.94
N VAL A 17 -1.37 0.39 -6.54
CA VAL A 17 -1.20 0.35 -7.99
C VAL A 17 -1.11 -1.11 -8.38
N VAL A 18 -2.04 -1.54 -9.22
CA VAL A 18 -2.13 -2.92 -9.71
C VAL A 18 -1.86 -2.92 -11.20
N LEU A 19 -0.87 -3.71 -11.62
CA LEU A 19 -0.39 -3.77 -13.00
C LEU A 19 -0.40 -5.23 -13.48
N PRO A 20 -0.85 -5.51 -14.72
CA PRO A 20 -0.70 -6.83 -15.30
C PRO A 20 0.78 -7.12 -15.57
N LEU A 21 1.18 -8.37 -15.36
CA LEU A 21 2.47 -8.92 -15.74
C LEU A 21 2.31 -9.87 -16.94
N GLU A 22 3.43 -10.38 -17.45
CA GLU A 22 3.42 -11.45 -18.43
C GLU A 22 2.80 -12.75 -17.87
N HIS A 23 2.39 -13.64 -18.77
CA HIS A 23 1.84 -14.96 -18.43
C HIS A 23 0.55 -14.95 -17.59
N GLY A 24 -0.24 -13.87 -17.67
CA GLY A 24 -1.53 -13.77 -16.98
C GLY A 24 -1.43 -13.50 -15.48
N ARG A 25 -0.25 -13.12 -14.99
CA ARG A 25 -0.05 -12.72 -13.60
C ARG A 25 -0.30 -11.24 -13.41
N TRP A 26 -0.43 -10.83 -12.16
CA TRP A 26 -0.65 -9.45 -11.74
C TRP A 26 0.32 -9.10 -10.63
N SER A 27 0.79 -7.86 -10.60
CA SER A 27 1.61 -7.29 -9.53
C SER A 27 0.89 -6.12 -8.89
N ALA A 28 0.99 -6.00 -7.58
CA ALA A 28 0.50 -4.84 -6.87
C ALA A 28 1.58 -4.26 -5.96
N ILE A 29 1.71 -2.93 -5.97
CA ILE A 29 2.48 -2.13 -5.03
C ILE A 29 1.52 -1.19 -4.28
N SER A 30 1.97 -0.60 -3.19
CA SER A 30 1.21 0.44 -2.50
C SER A 30 2.07 1.55 -1.96
N ASP A 31 1.55 2.75 -2.06
CA ASP A 31 2.04 3.94 -1.37
C ASP A 31 1.17 4.18 -0.13
N ILE A 32 1.75 4.82 0.89
CA ILE A 32 0.99 5.26 2.05
C ILE A 32 1.19 6.76 2.28
N GLU A 33 0.14 7.43 2.73
CA GLU A 33 0.16 8.87 2.99
C GLU A 33 -0.43 9.15 4.37
N ARG A 34 0.08 10.16 5.08
CA ARG A 34 -0.57 10.68 6.30
C ARG A 34 -0.35 12.17 6.48
N PRO A 35 -1.22 12.88 7.20
CA PRO A 35 -0.92 14.22 7.69
C PRO A 35 0.26 14.18 8.68
N GLY A 36 1.33 14.90 8.39
CA GLY A 36 2.47 15.15 9.26
C GLY A 36 2.55 16.61 9.74
N ALA A 37 3.54 16.90 10.58
CA ALA A 37 3.70 18.23 11.20
C ALA A 37 3.99 19.34 10.18
N GLU A 38 4.66 19.01 9.07
CA GLU A 38 5.06 19.95 8.02
C GLU A 38 4.24 19.85 6.74
N GLY A 39 3.20 19.00 6.72
CA GLY A 39 2.39 18.74 5.53
C GLY A 39 2.09 17.27 5.33
N LEU A 40 1.78 16.87 4.10
CA LEU A 40 1.48 15.48 3.75
C LEU A 40 2.78 14.67 3.69
N GLU A 41 2.92 13.66 4.55
CA GLU A 41 3.98 12.66 4.48
C GLU A 41 3.57 11.57 3.50
N VAL A 42 4.41 11.29 2.51
CA VAL A 42 4.15 10.29 1.47
C VAL A 42 5.30 9.28 1.46
N PHE A 43 4.96 8.00 1.59
CA PHE A 43 5.91 6.89 1.52
C PHE A 43 5.58 6.07 0.27
N GLN A 44 6.40 6.27 -0.77
CA GLN A 44 6.26 5.57 -2.04
C GLN A 44 6.86 4.17 -1.98
N ASP A 45 6.28 3.24 -2.75
CA ASP A 45 6.68 1.83 -2.82
C ASP A 45 6.76 1.18 -1.42
N PHE A 46 5.90 1.64 -0.50
CA PHE A 46 5.90 1.17 0.88
C PHE A 46 5.48 -0.29 0.97
N GLY A 47 4.52 -0.71 0.18
CA GLY A 47 4.07 -2.09 0.08
C GLY A 47 4.39 -2.70 -1.28
N GLY A 48 4.70 -3.98 -1.28
CA GLY A 48 4.93 -4.76 -2.50
C GLY A 48 6.39 -4.78 -2.99
N PRO A 49 6.61 -5.24 -4.23
CA PRO A 49 5.60 -5.84 -5.11
C PRO A 49 5.05 -7.15 -4.53
N CYS A 50 3.75 -7.38 -4.75
CA CYS A 50 3.06 -8.64 -4.46
C CYS A 50 2.44 -9.17 -5.75
N GLU A 51 2.82 -10.39 -6.14
CA GLU A 51 2.34 -11.01 -7.38
C GLU A 51 1.27 -12.06 -7.11
N ALA A 52 0.26 -12.13 -7.96
CA ALA A 52 -0.80 -13.15 -7.90
C ALA A 52 -1.38 -13.46 -9.29
N ASP A 53 -2.21 -14.49 -9.38
CA ASP A 53 -2.86 -14.91 -10.63
C ASP A 53 -4.03 -14.00 -11.04
N THR A 54 -4.52 -13.16 -10.12
CA THR A 54 -5.60 -12.18 -10.40
C THR A 54 -5.25 -10.82 -9.82
N ALA A 55 -5.80 -9.76 -10.44
CA ALA A 55 -5.64 -8.38 -9.97
C ALA A 55 -6.10 -8.21 -8.52
N ASP A 56 -7.27 -8.78 -8.18
CA ASP A 56 -7.84 -8.69 -6.83
C ASP A 56 -6.98 -9.43 -5.80
N ALA A 57 -6.42 -10.58 -6.16
CA ALA A 57 -5.53 -11.32 -5.26
C ALA A 57 -4.22 -10.56 -5.01
N ALA A 58 -3.64 -9.96 -6.06
CA ALA A 58 -2.43 -9.13 -5.92
C ALA A 58 -2.71 -7.90 -5.03
N LYS A 59 -3.85 -7.24 -5.26
CA LYS A 59 -4.31 -6.09 -4.45
C LYS A 59 -4.53 -6.47 -2.98
N ALA A 60 -5.23 -7.58 -2.72
CA ALA A 60 -5.48 -8.06 -1.36
C ALA A 60 -4.16 -8.40 -0.64
N ALA A 61 -3.22 -9.05 -1.35
CA ALA A 61 -1.91 -9.40 -0.81
C ALA A 61 -1.08 -8.17 -0.45
N VAL A 62 -1.03 -7.15 -1.34
CA VAL A 62 -0.28 -5.92 -1.03
C VAL A 62 -0.93 -5.15 0.12
N LEU A 63 -2.26 -5.06 0.17
CA LEU A 63 -2.96 -4.39 1.28
C LEU A 63 -2.68 -5.05 2.63
N ALA A 64 -2.73 -6.38 2.70
CA ALA A 64 -2.42 -7.12 3.91
C ALA A 64 -0.96 -6.88 4.36
N ARG A 65 -0.01 -6.95 3.43
CA ARG A 65 1.40 -6.69 3.70
C ARG A 65 1.63 -5.26 4.19
N THR A 66 0.99 -4.28 3.56
CA THR A 66 1.11 -2.86 3.91
C THR A 66 0.58 -2.56 5.28
N ARG A 67 -0.58 -3.11 5.65
CA ARG A 67 -1.12 -2.99 7.01
C ARG A 67 -0.15 -3.52 8.05
N HIS A 68 0.42 -4.71 7.80
CA HIS A 68 1.42 -5.29 8.68
C HIS A 68 2.64 -4.40 8.85
N LYS A 69 3.17 -3.83 7.75
CA LYS A 69 4.30 -2.89 7.83
C LYS A 69 3.96 -1.59 8.56
N ILE A 70 2.72 -1.09 8.45
CA ILE A 70 2.24 0.07 9.22
C ILE A 70 2.17 -0.29 10.71
N ASP A 71 1.66 -1.48 11.04
CA ASP A 71 1.60 -1.94 12.43
C ASP A 71 3.01 -2.03 13.02
N ASP A 72 3.97 -2.59 12.29
CA ASP A 72 5.38 -2.66 12.69
C ASP A 72 5.98 -1.24 12.88
N LEU A 73 5.72 -0.32 11.93
CA LEU A 73 6.18 1.09 12.02
C LEU A 73 5.61 1.82 13.24
N ASN A 74 4.35 1.56 13.59
CA ASN A 74 3.69 2.17 14.74
C ASN A 74 4.07 1.50 16.08
N ALA A 75 4.49 0.23 16.04
CA ALA A 75 4.89 -0.52 17.22
C ALA A 75 6.33 -0.23 17.65
N ASP A 76 7.19 0.25 16.75
CA ASP A 76 8.58 0.61 17.05
C ASP A 76 8.63 2.07 17.58
N PRO A 77 8.86 2.30 18.89
CA PRO A 77 8.95 3.64 19.44
C PRO A 77 10.31 4.23 19.06
N VAL A 78 10.33 5.10 18.05
CA VAL A 78 11.49 5.93 17.71
C VAL A 78 11.75 6.95 18.83
#